data_AF-A0A2V9SY04-F1
#
_entry.id   AF-A0A2V9SY04-F1
#
_cell.length_a   1.000
_cell.length_b   1.000
_cell.length_c   1.000
_cell.angle_alpha   90.00
_cell.angle_beta   90.00
_cell.angle_gamma   90.00
#
_symmetry.space_group_name_H-M   'P 1'
#
loop_
_entity.id
_entity.type
_entity.pdbx_description
1 polymer ?
#
loop_
_entity_poly.entity_id
_entity_poly.type
_entity_poly.pdbx_seq_one_letter_code
_entity_poly.pdbx_strand_id
1 'polypeptide(L)'
;MLCRQFRAFTLLAILLLCCNGSSAYSVLTHEQVVDMVWGDVIEPLLKTRYPGLTDEQLKEAHAYAYGGAVIQDLGYYPFGSADFSNLVHYVRSGDFVLEMLRQSQDVNEYAFSLGALAHYAADISGHPTVNQAVAIEYPKLQKKFGNSVRYAQNKTAHIKTEFGFDMVQVAKNRYASEQYHDFIGFKVSKPLLERAFPVIYGVEVKDILAHEDLAVGTYRFSISRLIPQMTKVALQTHKKELMSEKPSVAKKKFLYRLKRTDYEKEWGKDYIKPGLGTRILATI
;
A
#
# COMPACT_ATOMS: atom_id res chain seq x y z
N MET A 1 14.96 -1.96 -47.20
CA MET A 1 13.81 -2.12 -46.25
C MET A 1 14.14 -2.95 -45.01
N LEU A 2 14.90 -4.06 -45.14
CA LEU A 2 15.25 -4.94 -44.01
C LEU A 2 15.96 -4.26 -42.83
N CYS A 3 16.97 -3.41 -43.08
CA CYS A 3 17.71 -2.70 -42.00
C CYS A 3 16.86 -1.74 -41.17
N ARG A 4 15.79 -1.17 -41.74
CA ARG A 4 14.91 -0.20 -41.07
C ARG A 4 13.92 -0.91 -40.13
N GLN A 5 13.46 -2.09 -40.54
CA GLN A 5 12.65 -2.97 -39.69
C GLN A 5 13.47 -3.60 -38.56
N PHE A 6 14.74 -3.98 -38.83
CA PHE A 6 15.65 -4.45 -37.79
C PHE A 6 15.90 -3.39 -36.72
N ARG A 7 16.20 -2.13 -37.11
CA ARG A 7 16.37 -1.02 -36.17
C ARG A 7 15.12 -0.73 -35.34
N ALA A 8 13.93 -0.82 -35.94
CA ALA A 8 12.66 -0.65 -35.22
C ALA A 8 12.43 -1.77 -34.19
N PHE A 9 12.75 -3.02 -34.54
CA PHE A 9 12.69 -4.16 -33.62
C PHE A 9 13.72 -4.04 -32.48
N THR A 10 14.94 -3.59 -32.77
CA THR A 10 15.97 -3.37 -31.74
C THR A 10 15.58 -2.24 -30.79
N LEU A 11 15.06 -1.12 -31.31
CA LEU A 11 14.56 -0.02 -30.48
C LEU A 11 13.37 -0.44 -29.62
N LEU A 12 12.43 -1.22 -30.16
CA LEU A 12 11.31 -1.77 -29.42
C LEU A 12 11.79 -2.75 -28.33
N ALA A 13 12.77 -3.60 -28.61
CA ALA A 13 13.35 -4.51 -27.64
C ALA A 13 14.10 -3.77 -26.52
N ILE A 14 14.82 -2.69 -26.84
CA ILE A 14 15.48 -1.82 -25.85
C ILE A 14 14.45 -1.10 -24.98
N LEU A 15 13.37 -0.56 -25.58
CA LEU A 15 12.24 0.04 -24.84
C LEU A 15 11.57 -0.96 -23.88
N LEU A 16 11.37 -2.20 -24.32
CA LEU A 16 10.80 -3.28 -23.50
C LEU A 16 11.73 -3.75 -22.37
N LEU A 17 13.06 -3.63 -22.56
CA LEU A 17 14.08 -3.98 -21.57
C LEU A 17 14.35 -2.83 -20.57
N CYS A 18 13.99 -1.58 -20.91
CA CYS A 18 14.11 -0.41 -20.03
C CYS A 18 12.87 -0.14 -19.16
N CYS A 19 11.76 -0.88 -19.33
CA CYS A 19 10.63 -0.81 -18.42
C CYS A 19 10.96 -1.50 -17.10
N ASN A 20 11.42 -0.72 -16.12
CA ASN A 20 11.38 -1.14 -14.73
C ASN A 20 9.91 -1.44 -14.39
N GLY A 21 9.61 -2.68 -14.00
CA GLY A 21 8.29 -3.03 -13.47
C GLY A 21 8.00 -2.12 -12.29
N SER A 22 6.97 -1.28 -12.41
CA SER A 22 6.53 -0.46 -11.31
C SER A 22 5.58 -1.27 -10.46
N SER A 23 5.84 -1.25 -9.15
CA SER A 23 4.87 -1.67 -8.16
C SER A 23 3.65 -0.79 -8.33
N ALA A 24 2.50 -1.42 -8.38
CA ALA A 24 1.24 -0.72 -8.44
C ALA A 24 0.62 -0.74 -7.05
N TYR A 25 -0.04 0.36 -6.72
CA TYR A 25 -0.34 0.75 -5.34
C TYR A 25 -1.74 0.36 -4.94
N SER A 26 -1.83 -0.18 -3.74
CA SER A 26 -3.05 -0.36 -3.00
C SER A 26 -2.68 -0.40 -1.52
N VAL A 27 -3.67 -0.54 -0.66
CA VAL A 27 -3.50 -0.39 0.78
C VAL A 27 -2.37 -1.24 1.36
N LEU A 28 -2.24 -2.53 1.01
CA LEU A 28 -1.13 -3.33 1.57
C LEU A 28 0.23 -2.93 0.98
N THR A 29 0.23 -2.37 -0.22
CA THR A 29 1.44 -1.86 -0.86
C THR A 29 1.97 -0.61 -0.15
N HIS A 30 1.09 0.24 0.43
CA HIS A 30 1.55 1.42 1.18
C HIS A 30 2.30 1.04 2.47
N GLU A 31 1.80 0.08 3.23
CA GLU A 31 2.51 -0.43 4.41
C GLU A 31 3.80 -1.15 4.00
N GLN A 32 3.79 -1.86 2.87
CA GLN A 32 5.01 -2.45 2.30
C GLN A 32 6.06 -1.40 1.93
N VAL A 33 5.65 -0.19 1.51
CA VAL A 33 6.61 0.91 1.31
C VAL A 33 7.29 1.26 2.62
N VAL A 34 6.56 1.36 3.73
CA VAL A 34 7.13 1.58 5.07
C VAL A 34 8.17 0.52 5.39
N ASP A 35 7.86 -0.77 5.23
CA ASP A 35 8.81 -1.87 5.42
C ASP A 35 10.07 -1.71 4.56
N MET A 36 9.88 -1.33 3.30
CA MET A 36 10.99 -1.13 2.37
C MET A 36 11.89 0.05 2.74
N VAL A 37 11.42 1.00 3.54
CA VAL A 37 12.24 2.15 3.94
C VAL A 37 12.49 2.19 5.45
N TRP A 38 12.02 1.19 6.20
CA TRP A 38 12.09 1.19 7.66
C TRP A 38 13.52 1.29 8.16
N GLY A 39 14.33 0.25 7.94
CA GLY A 39 15.70 0.18 8.47
C GLY A 39 16.67 1.16 7.82
N ASP A 40 16.42 1.57 6.57
CA ASP A 40 17.34 2.43 5.81
C ASP A 40 17.01 3.93 5.95
N VAL A 41 15.77 4.28 6.32
CA VAL A 41 15.29 5.67 6.31
C VAL A 41 14.49 6.01 7.57
N ILE A 42 13.35 5.34 7.82
CA ILE A 42 12.42 5.76 8.88
C ILE A 42 13.06 5.57 10.26
N GLU A 43 13.54 4.37 10.58
CA GLU A 43 14.17 4.09 11.87
C GLU A 43 15.39 4.99 12.16
N PRO A 44 16.32 5.20 11.20
CA PRO A 44 17.39 6.20 11.37
C PRO A 44 16.88 7.61 11.66
N LEU A 45 15.81 8.07 11.00
CA LEU A 45 15.20 9.39 11.26
C LEU A 45 14.59 9.46 12.66
N LEU A 46 13.92 8.39 13.11
CA LEU A 46 13.37 8.31 14.47
C LEU A 46 14.48 8.40 15.51
N LYS A 47 15.54 7.57 15.38
CA LYS A 47 16.69 7.55 16.29
C LYS A 47 17.47 8.85 16.31
N THR A 48 17.52 9.56 15.18
CA THR A 48 18.19 10.86 15.08
C THR A 48 17.42 11.94 15.83
N ARG A 49 16.09 11.99 15.68
CA ARG A 49 15.25 13.00 16.35
C ARG A 49 14.99 12.69 17.82
N TYR A 50 14.87 11.41 18.16
CA TYR A 50 14.59 10.89 19.48
C TYR A 50 15.69 9.87 19.87
N PRO A 51 16.83 10.34 20.43
CA PRO A 51 17.91 9.44 20.81
C PRO A 51 17.52 8.57 22.01
N GLY A 52 18.01 7.31 22.03
CA GLY A 52 17.82 6.39 23.16
C GLY A 52 16.52 5.57 23.14
N LEU A 53 15.82 5.50 22.01
CA LEU A 53 14.63 4.65 21.85
C LEU A 53 14.96 3.17 22.11
N THR A 54 14.11 2.49 22.87
CA THR A 54 14.16 1.03 23.03
C THR A 54 13.56 0.32 21.82
N ASP A 55 13.85 -0.98 21.69
CA ASP A 55 13.28 -1.79 20.61
C ASP A 55 11.74 -1.87 20.70
N GLU A 56 11.17 -1.87 21.90
CA GLU A 56 9.71 -1.81 22.10
C GLU A 56 9.12 -0.49 21.61
N GLN A 57 9.77 0.63 21.88
CA GLN A 57 9.33 1.94 21.39
C GLN A 57 9.43 2.03 19.87
N LEU A 58 10.47 1.43 19.27
CA LEU A 58 10.60 1.34 17.81
C LEU A 58 9.52 0.44 17.21
N LYS A 59 9.20 -0.69 17.85
CA LYS A 59 8.09 -1.55 17.43
C LYS A 59 6.75 -0.82 17.50
N GLU A 60 6.51 -0.05 18.55
CA GLU A 60 5.30 0.77 18.66
C GLU A 60 5.25 1.88 17.59
N ALA A 61 6.35 2.60 17.38
CA ALA A 61 6.45 3.64 16.35
C ALA A 61 6.21 3.06 14.94
N HIS A 62 6.65 1.82 14.68
CA HIS A 62 6.41 1.15 13.41
C HIS A 62 4.91 0.97 13.13
N ALA A 63 4.12 0.60 14.15
CA ALA A 63 2.67 0.49 14.01
C ALA A 63 2.02 1.84 13.67
N TYR A 64 2.55 2.95 14.19
CA TYR A 64 2.11 4.29 13.80
C TYR A 64 2.54 4.65 12.37
N ALA A 65 3.74 4.28 11.93
CA ALA A 65 4.16 4.48 10.54
C ALA A 65 3.25 3.74 9.55
N TYR A 66 2.82 2.51 9.87
CA TYR A 66 1.78 1.83 9.07
C TYR A 66 0.48 2.61 9.05
N GLY A 67 -0.01 3.07 10.21
CA GLY A 67 -1.25 3.83 10.28
C GLY A 67 -1.19 5.13 9.48
N GLY A 68 -0.03 5.77 9.48
CA GLY A 68 0.25 6.93 8.66
C GLY A 68 0.26 6.62 7.17
N ALA A 69 0.82 5.47 6.77
CA ALA A 69 0.89 5.07 5.36
C ALA A 69 -0.47 4.75 4.74
N VAL A 70 -1.51 4.61 5.57
CA VAL A 70 -2.84 4.22 5.12
C VAL A 70 -3.92 5.25 5.47
N ILE A 71 -3.56 6.32 6.21
CA ILE A 71 -4.55 7.28 6.70
C ILE A 71 -5.28 7.98 5.56
N GLN A 72 -4.58 8.31 4.47
CA GLN A 72 -5.19 9.00 3.34
C GLN A 72 -6.30 8.18 2.66
N ASP A 73 -6.24 6.85 2.72
CA ASP A 73 -7.23 5.95 2.12
C ASP A 73 -8.42 5.63 3.04
N LEU A 74 -8.32 5.97 4.33
CA LEU A 74 -9.31 5.64 5.36
C LEU A 74 -10.73 6.01 4.93
N GLY A 75 -10.89 7.18 4.32
CA GLY A 75 -12.18 7.73 3.93
C GLY A 75 -12.88 6.99 2.79
N TYR A 76 -12.18 6.14 2.04
CA TYR A 76 -12.75 5.33 0.97
C TYR A 76 -13.32 3.98 1.43
N TYR A 77 -13.18 3.66 2.71
CA TYR A 77 -13.71 2.43 3.30
C TYR A 77 -15.05 2.68 4.01
N PRO A 78 -15.83 1.61 4.33
CA PRO A 78 -17.13 1.76 4.97
C PRO A 78 -17.05 2.63 6.23
N PHE A 79 -18.01 3.54 6.40
CA PHE A 79 -18.10 4.51 7.50
C PHE A 79 -16.98 5.56 7.54
N GLY A 80 -16.05 5.55 6.57
CA GLY A 80 -15.14 6.65 6.30
C GLY A 80 -15.84 7.83 5.60
N SER A 81 -15.04 8.85 5.27
CA SER A 81 -15.49 10.04 4.55
C SER A 81 -14.71 10.20 3.24
N ALA A 82 -15.40 10.08 2.11
CA ALA A 82 -14.77 10.31 0.82
C ALA A 82 -14.20 11.73 0.71
N ASP A 83 -14.83 12.72 1.37
CA ASP A 83 -14.35 14.09 1.41
C ASP A 83 -13.03 14.21 2.18
N PHE A 84 -12.89 13.50 3.31
CA PHE A 84 -11.61 13.41 4.01
C PHE A 84 -10.51 12.91 3.08
N SER A 85 -10.72 11.73 2.47
CA SER A 85 -9.73 11.14 1.57
C SER A 85 -9.46 12.03 0.35
N ASN A 86 -10.49 12.65 -0.23
CA ASN A 86 -10.32 13.54 -1.37
C ASN A 86 -9.47 14.77 -1.03
N LEU A 87 -9.65 15.36 0.16
CA LEU A 87 -8.85 16.48 0.61
C LEU A 87 -7.38 16.08 0.72
N VAL A 88 -7.10 15.02 1.48
CA VAL A 88 -5.71 14.59 1.72
C VAL A 88 -5.04 13.97 0.50
N HIS A 89 -5.79 13.51 -0.50
CA HIS A 89 -5.25 12.99 -1.77
C HIS A 89 -5.06 14.06 -2.87
N TYR A 90 -5.91 15.09 -2.91
CA TYR A 90 -5.98 15.98 -4.08
C TYR A 90 -5.86 17.47 -3.79
N VAL A 91 -5.98 17.89 -2.54
CA VAL A 91 -5.98 19.31 -2.17
C VAL A 91 -4.84 19.55 -1.19
N ARG A 92 -3.78 20.24 -1.63
CA ARG A 92 -2.66 20.61 -0.74
C ARG A 92 -2.08 19.42 0.05
N SER A 93 -2.11 18.22 -0.52
CA SER A 93 -1.69 16.97 0.14
C SER A 93 -0.28 17.02 0.71
N GLY A 94 0.65 17.63 -0.03
CA GLY A 94 2.02 17.85 0.45
C GLY A 94 2.09 18.79 1.66
N ASP A 95 1.27 19.85 1.68
CA ASP A 95 1.20 20.77 2.83
C ASP A 95 0.65 20.06 4.07
N PHE A 96 -0.34 19.17 3.89
CA PHE A 96 -0.86 18.34 4.99
C PHE A 96 0.19 17.41 5.58
N VAL A 97 0.96 16.72 4.74
CA VAL A 97 2.08 15.88 5.21
C VAL A 97 3.15 16.72 5.91
N LEU A 98 3.51 17.87 5.35
CA LEU A 98 4.48 18.78 5.98
C LEU A 98 3.99 19.30 7.33
N GLU A 99 2.70 19.60 7.44
CA GLU A 99 2.13 20.08 8.70
C GLU A 99 2.09 18.98 9.76
N MET A 100 1.77 17.73 9.40
CA MET A 100 1.89 16.59 10.32
C MET A 100 3.33 16.43 10.84
N LEU A 101 4.35 16.55 9.98
CA LEU A 101 5.76 16.48 10.38
C LEU A 101 6.16 17.61 11.34
N ARG A 102 5.63 18.82 11.12
CA ARG A 102 5.86 19.99 11.99
C ARG A 102 5.18 19.84 13.35
N GLN A 103 3.93 19.36 13.35
CA GLN A 103 3.10 19.23 14.53
C GLN A 103 3.42 17.98 15.36
N SER A 104 4.29 17.09 14.90
CA SER A 104 4.71 15.89 15.63
C SER A 104 5.45 16.23 16.92
N GLN A 105 4.90 15.82 18.06
CA GLN A 105 5.40 16.10 19.40
C GLN A 105 6.19 14.93 20.00
N ASP A 106 5.92 13.70 19.56
CA ASP A 106 6.60 12.49 20.04
C ASP A 106 7.01 11.54 18.89
N VAL A 107 7.69 10.46 19.25
CA VAL A 107 8.20 9.46 18.29
C VAL A 107 7.09 8.79 17.48
N ASN A 108 5.91 8.57 18.07
CA ASN A 108 4.79 7.89 17.45
C ASN A 108 4.09 8.81 16.45
N GLU A 109 3.86 10.07 16.81
CA GLU A 109 3.36 11.09 15.90
C GLU A 109 4.31 11.34 14.73
N TYR A 110 5.62 11.37 15.01
CA TYR A 110 6.62 11.53 13.96
C TYR A 110 6.66 10.32 13.03
N ALA A 111 6.60 9.10 13.56
CA ALA A 111 6.51 7.88 12.76
C ALA A 111 5.23 7.85 11.91
N PHE A 112 4.08 8.22 12.48
CA PHE A 112 2.82 8.37 11.75
C PHE A 112 2.95 9.36 10.58
N SER A 113 3.58 10.51 10.83
CA SER A 113 3.82 11.52 9.78
C SER A 113 4.75 11.01 8.68
N LEU A 114 5.80 10.26 9.03
CA LEU A 114 6.70 9.63 8.05
C LEU A 114 5.99 8.53 7.23
N GLY A 115 5.06 7.80 7.84
CA GLY A 115 4.16 6.89 7.14
C GLY A 115 3.32 7.62 6.09
N ALA A 116 2.67 8.72 6.48
CA ALA A 116 1.86 9.52 5.56
C ALA A 116 2.69 10.16 4.44
N LEU A 117 3.96 10.52 4.72
CA LEU A 117 4.91 10.94 3.70
C LEU A 117 5.26 9.79 2.74
N ALA A 118 5.46 8.58 3.25
CA ALA A 118 5.69 7.41 2.42
C ALA A 118 4.51 7.16 1.48
N HIS A 119 3.27 7.28 1.97
CA HIS A 119 2.06 7.21 1.15
C HIS A 119 2.02 8.28 0.05
N TYR A 120 2.25 9.55 0.42
CA TYR A 120 2.25 10.65 -0.55
C TYR A 120 3.30 10.47 -1.66
N ALA A 121 4.51 10.06 -1.31
CA ALA A 121 5.58 9.80 -2.28
C ALA A 121 5.25 8.58 -3.17
N ALA A 122 4.67 7.55 -2.56
CA ALA A 122 4.20 6.34 -3.22
C ALA A 122 3.21 6.66 -4.35
N ASP A 123 2.14 7.38 -4.06
CA ASP A 123 1.10 7.69 -5.03
C ASP A 123 1.60 8.50 -6.21
N ILE A 124 2.45 9.50 -5.95
CA ILE A 124 3.06 10.32 -7.01
C ILE A 124 3.86 9.45 -7.98
N SER A 125 4.66 8.53 -7.44
CA SER A 125 5.52 7.67 -8.25
C SER A 125 4.76 6.51 -8.92
N GLY A 126 3.66 6.06 -8.29
CA GLY A 126 3.01 4.80 -8.58
C GLY A 126 1.78 4.86 -9.46
N HIS A 127 0.92 5.87 -9.26
CA HIS A 127 -0.32 5.97 -10.01
C HIS A 127 -0.15 6.05 -11.53
N PRO A 128 0.92 6.64 -12.11
CA PRO A 128 1.15 6.54 -13.55
C PRO A 128 1.14 5.09 -14.07
N THR A 129 1.67 4.15 -13.28
CA THR A 129 1.69 2.72 -13.64
C THR A 129 0.34 2.06 -13.39
N VAL A 130 -0.34 2.39 -12.29
CA VAL A 130 -1.71 1.91 -12.06
C VAL A 130 -2.61 2.32 -13.23
N ASN A 131 -2.52 3.58 -13.67
CA ASN A 131 -3.29 4.08 -14.82
C ASN A 131 -3.02 3.28 -16.10
N GLN A 132 -1.76 2.88 -16.32
CA GLN A 132 -1.37 2.04 -17.46
C GLN A 132 -1.90 0.62 -17.32
N ALA A 133 -1.82 0.04 -16.12
CA ALA A 133 -2.35 -1.29 -15.85
C ALA A 133 -3.87 -1.35 -16.06
N VAL A 134 -4.60 -0.32 -15.62
CA VAL A 134 -6.05 -0.19 -15.89
C VAL A 134 -6.30 -0.09 -17.40
N ALA A 135 -5.48 0.64 -18.15
CA ALA A 135 -5.62 0.66 -19.61
C ALA A 135 -5.43 -0.73 -20.21
N ILE A 136 -4.39 -1.46 -19.79
CA ILE A 136 -4.09 -2.80 -20.30
C ILE A 136 -5.20 -3.80 -19.96
N GLU A 137 -5.68 -3.80 -18.71
CA GLU A 137 -6.66 -4.76 -18.22
C GLU A 137 -8.07 -4.52 -18.78
N TYR A 138 -8.39 -3.26 -19.14
CA TYR A 138 -9.73 -2.89 -19.61
C TYR A 138 -9.68 -2.28 -21.03
N PRO A 139 -9.65 -3.10 -22.10
CA PRO A 139 -9.52 -2.62 -23.48
C PRO A 139 -10.57 -1.59 -23.92
N LYS A 140 -11.79 -1.65 -23.37
CA LYS A 140 -12.84 -0.65 -23.62
C LYS A 140 -12.49 0.72 -23.04
N LEU A 141 -11.87 0.75 -21.85
CA LEU A 141 -11.40 1.98 -21.23
C LEU A 141 -10.16 2.52 -21.96
N GLN A 142 -9.24 1.64 -22.36
CA GLN A 142 -8.09 2.03 -23.19
C GLN A 142 -8.52 2.68 -24.50
N LYS A 143 -9.50 2.09 -25.20
CA LYS A 143 -10.03 2.67 -26.44
C LYS A 143 -10.61 4.08 -26.22
N LYS A 144 -11.18 4.34 -25.05
CA LYS A 144 -11.83 5.63 -24.72
C LYS A 144 -10.87 6.70 -24.21
N PHE A 145 -9.88 6.31 -23.40
CA PHE A 145 -9.04 7.25 -22.65
C PHE A 145 -7.53 7.12 -22.96
N GLY A 146 -7.14 6.18 -23.82
CA GLY A 146 -5.76 5.91 -24.18
C GLY A 146 -5.03 5.02 -23.18
N ASN A 147 -3.69 5.08 -23.21
CA ASN A 147 -2.82 4.19 -22.42
C ASN A 147 -2.67 4.58 -20.95
N SER A 148 -3.46 5.54 -20.45
CA SER A 148 -3.43 5.99 -19.07
C SER A 148 -4.85 6.30 -18.63
N VAL A 149 -5.50 5.34 -17.99
CA VAL A 149 -6.86 5.50 -17.46
C VAL A 149 -6.77 5.93 -16.00
N ARG A 150 -7.09 7.19 -15.70
CA ARG A 150 -7.00 7.76 -14.35
C ARG A 150 -8.15 7.31 -13.45
N TYR A 151 -7.94 7.35 -12.14
CA TYR A 151 -8.97 7.08 -11.12
C TYR A 151 -10.30 7.80 -11.39
N ALA A 152 -10.26 9.10 -11.68
CA ALA A 152 -11.44 9.91 -11.98
C ALA A 152 -12.21 9.47 -13.24
N GLN A 153 -11.58 8.74 -14.17
CA GLN A 153 -12.22 8.24 -15.38
C GLN A 153 -12.97 6.93 -15.15
N ASN A 154 -12.50 6.09 -14.23
CA ASN A 154 -13.20 4.87 -13.80
C ASN A 154 -12.70 4.35 -12.44
N LYS A 155 -13.34 4.81 -11.36
CA LYS A 155 -13.01 4.42 -9.97
C LYS A 155 -13.07 2.90 -9.74
N THR A 156 -14.10 2.23 -10.26
CA THR A 156 -14.28 0.79 -10.06
C THR A 156 -13.17 -0.05 -10.69
N ALA A 157 -12.77 0.29 -11.93
CA ALA A 157 -11.69 -0.39 -12.61
C ALA A 157 -10.34 -0.17 -11.90
N HIS A 158 -10.11 1.05 -11.43
CA HIS A 158 -8.92 1.41 -10.65
C HIS A 158 -8.82 0.57 -9.38
N ILE A 159 -9.86 0.61 -8.54
CA ILE A 159 -9.88 -0.13 -7.26
C ILE A 159 -9.70 -1.63 -7.48
N LYS A 160 -10.31 -2.21 -8.54
CA LYS A 160 -10.14 -3.64 -8.85
C LYS A 160 -8.72 -3.98 -9.26
N THR A 161 -8.07 -3.12 -10.05
CA THR A 161 -6.69 -3.31 -10.46
C THR A 161 -5.73 -3.19 -9.28
N GLU A 162 -5.90 -2.15 -8.45
CA GLU A 162 -5.17 -1.93 -7.20
C GLU A 162 -5.30 -3.13 -6.26
N PHE A 163 -6.54 -3.57 -6.00
CA PHE A 163 -6.80 -4.76 -5.19
C PHE A 163 -6.17 -6.04 -5.78
N GLY A 164 -6.19 -6.19 -7.11
CA GLY A 164 -5.53 -7.30 -7.79
C GLY A 164 -4.02 -7.37 -7.53
N PHE A 165 -3.35 -6.22 -7.38
CA PHE A 165 -1.94 -6.20 -7.03
C PHE A 165 -1.67 -6.72 -5.63
N ASP A 166 -2.46 -6.28 -4.64
CA ASP A 166 -2.37 -6.81 -3.27
C ASP A 166 -2.59 -8.32 -3.22
N MET A 167 -3.59 -8.81 -3.94
CA MET A 167 -3.87 -10.24 -4.02
C MET A 167 -2.67 -11.01 -4.57
N VAL A 168 -1.99 -10.50 -5.61
CA VAL A 168 -0.80 -11.14 -6.19
C VAL A 168 0.38 -11.12 -5.22
N GLN A 169 0.56 -10.04 -4.46
CA GLN A 169 1.63 -9.95 -3.46
C GLN A 169 1.39 -10.92 -2.28
N VAL A 170 0.16 -10.97 -1.75
CA VAL A 170 -0.25 -11.96 -0.73
C VAL A 170 -0.06 -13.38 -1.27
N ALA A 171 -0.55 -13.66 -2.48
CA ALA A 171 -0.44 -14.97 -3.13
C ALA A 171 1.00 -15.50 -3.24
N LYS A 172 1.95 -14.59 -3.44
CA LYS A 172 3.36 -14.93 -3.61
C LYS A 172 4.11 -15.01 -2.28
N ASN A 173 3.40 -14.96 -1.15
CA ASN A 173 3.96 -14.84 0.20
C ASN A 173 5.01 -13.73 0.27
N ARG A 174 4.73 -12.62 -0.41
CA ARG A 174 5.64 -11.49 -0.39
C ARG A 174 5.46 -10.71 0.89
N TYR A 175 4.23 -10.37 1.27
CA TYR A 175 3.98 -9.86 2.62
C TYR A 175 4.43 -10.91 3.65
N ALA A 176 5.35 -10.55 4.57
CA ALA A 176 5.81 -11.50 5.57
C ALA A 176 4.63 -11.89 6.46
N SER A 177 4.46 -13.17 6.77
CA SER A 177 3.27 -13.67 7.48
C SER A 177 3.12 -13.14 8.90
N GLU A 178 4.23 -12.79 9.56
CA GLU A 178 4.21 -12.10 10.85
C GLU A 178 3.89 -10.62 10.68
N GLN A 179 4.51 -9.92 9.73
CA GLN A 179 4.12 -8.55 9.33
C GLN A 179 2.65 -8.48 8.91
N TYR A 180 2.07 -9.56 8.39
CA TYR A 180 0.66 -9.69 7.98
C TYR A 180 -0.29 -9.91 9.17
N HIS A 181 0.19 -10.48 10.27
CA HIS A 181 -0.57 -10.66 11.52
C HIS A 181 -0.40 -9.45 12.47
N ASP A 182 0.81 -8.87 12.54
CA ASP A 182 1.11 -7.59 13.20
C ASP A 182 0.59 -6.39 12.38
N PHE A 183 0.37 -6.56 11.07
CA PHE A 183 -0.33 -5.65 10.11
C PHE A 183 -1.64 -5.11 10.67
N ILE A 184 -2.32 -5.96 11.44
CA ILE A 184 -3.65 -5.74 12.01
C ILE A 184 -3.58 -4.71 13.15
N GLY A 185 -2.36 -4.36 13.58
CA GLY A 185 -2.06 -3.49 14.71
C GLY A 185 -1.70 -2.04 14.36
N PHE A 186 -1.88 -1.57 13.10
CA PHE A 186 -1.57 -0.18 12.78
C PHE A 186 -2.28 0.78 13.75
N LYS A 187 -1.59 1.84 14.17
CA LYS A 187 -2.09 2.83 15.13
C LYS A 187 -2.28 4.18 14.45
N VAL A 188 -3.36 4.87 14.82
CA VAL A 188 -3.68 6.19 14.28
C VAL A 188 -3.38 7.24 15.35
N SER A 189 -2.57 8.24 15.00
CA SER A 189 -2.37 9.40 15.87
C SER A 189 -3.48 10.43 15.64
N LYS A 190 -4.60 10.24 16.34
CA LYS A 190 -5.73 11.18 16.28
C LYS A 190 -5.36 12.60 16.74
N PRO A 191 -4.63 12.77 17.87
CA PRO A 191 -4.28 14.12 18.33
C PRO A 191 -3.46 14.88 17.29
N LEU A 192 -2.60 14.19 16.53
CA LEU A 192 -1.86 14.80 15.45
C LEU A 192 -2.77 15.23 14.29
N LEU A 193 -3.72 14.38 13.87
CA LEU A 193 -4.69 14.70 12.83
C LEU A 193 -5.54 15.90 13.20
N GLU A 194 -6.04 15.93 14.44
CA GLU A 194 -6.84 17.04 14.99
C GLU A 194 -6.07 18.36 15.00
N ARG A 195 -4.74 18.34 15.16
CA ARG A 195 -3.91 19.55 15.08
C ARG A 195 -3.57 19.95 13.64
N ALA A 196 -3.19 19.01 12.79
CA ALA A 196 -2.66 19.30 11.46
C ALA A 196 -3.74 19.56 10.40
N PHE A 197 -4.86 18.84 10.46
CA PHE A 197 -5.90 18.89 9.43
C PHE A 197 -6.60 20.26 9.37
N PRO A 198 -7.03 20.88 10.48
CA PRO A 198 -7.69 22.19 10.43
C PRO A 198 -6.77 23.31 9.95
N VAL A 199 -5.46 23.21 10.22
CA VAL A 199 -4.46 24.20 9.77
C VAL A 199 -4.41 24.26 8.23
N ILE A 200 -4.61 23.13 7.55
CA ILE A 200 -4.53 23.07 6.08
C ILE A 200 -5.87 23.27 5.41
N TYR A 201 -6.94 22.71 5.98
CA TYR A 201 -8.26 22.65 5.34
C TYR A 201 -9.30 23.59 5.95
N GLY A 202 -9.01 24.23 7.08
CA GLY A 202 -9.92 25.17 7.74
C GLY A 202 -11.17 24.53 8.35
N VAL A 203 -11.16 23.21 8.54
CA VAL A 203 -12.29 22.40 9.03
C VAL A 203 -11.78 21.33 9.98
N GLU A 204 -12.58 21.00 11.00
CA GLU A 204 -12.20 20.00 12.00
C GLU A 204 -12.31 18.57 11.44
N VAL A 205 -11.43 17.67 11.90
CA VAL A 205 -11.46 16.25 11.47
C VAL A 205 -12.82 15.63 11.77
N LYS A 206 -13.37 15.88 12.97
CA LYS A 206 -14.67 15.34 13.41
C LYS A 206 -15.85 15.80 12.56
N ASP A 207 -15.75 16.96 11.90
CA ASP A 207 -16.83 17.51 11.09
C ASP A 207 -16.90 16.84 9.71
N ILE A 208 -15.79 16.22 9.27
CA ILE A 208 -15.70 15.49 8.00
C ILE A 208 -15.71 13.98 8.22
N LEU A 209 -15.09 13.49 9.31
CA LEU A 209 -14.98 12.09 9.68
C LEU A 209 -15.75 11.83 10.99
N ALA A 210 -17.08 11.93 10.90
CA ALA A 210 -17.99 11.90 12.05
C ALA A 210 -17.93 10.63 12.91
N HIS A 211 -17.44 9.52 12.35
CA HIS A 211 -17.31 8.23 13.05
C HIS A 211 -15.90 7.66 12.92
N GLU A 212 -14.89 8.46 13.24
CA GLU A 212 -13.48 8.09 13.11
C GLU A 212 -13.14 6.71 13.70
N ASP A 213 -13.57 6.39 14.93
CA ASP A 213 -13.30 5.09 15.53
C ASP A 213 -13.93 3.92 14.77
N LEU A 214 -15.15 4.14 14.27
CA LEU A 214 -15.85 3.14 13.47
C LEU A 214 -15.17 2.97 12.11
N ALA A 215 -14.75 4.08 11.47
CA ALA A 215 -14.03 4.09 10.21
C ALA A 215 -12.69 3.34 10.33
N VAL A 216 -11.92 3.64 11.39
CA VAL A 216 -10.66 2.93 11.66
C VAL A 216 -10.93 1.45 11.96
N GLY A 217 -11.98 1.14 12.72
CA GLY A 217 -12.38 -0.24 13.03
C GLY A 217 -12.77 -1.05 11.78
N THR A 218 -13.57 -0.48 10.89
CA THR A 218 -13.97 -1.14 9.64
C THR A 218 -12.83 -1.24 8.65
N TYR A 219 -11.96 -0.23 8.57
CA TYR A 219 -10.73 -0.27 7.80
C TYR A 219 -9.83 -1.43 8.25
N ARG A 220 -9.58 -1.54 9.56
CA ARG A 220 -8.86 -2.68 10.16
C ARG A 220 -9.52 -4.00 9.78
N PHE A 221 -10.83 -4.12 9.91
CA PHE A 221 -11.55 -5.35 9.56
C PHE A 221 -11.38 -5.71 8.08
N SER A 222 -11.55 -4.74 7.18
CA SER A 222 -11.43 -4.95 5.74
C SER A 222 -10.04 -5.48 5.39
N ILE A 223 -9.00 -4.84 5.88
CA ILE A 223 -7.60 -5.19 5.60
C ILE A 223 -7.19 -6.50 6.24
N SER A 224 -7.49 -6.68 7.52
CA SER A 224 -7.03 -7.84 8.31
C SER A 224 -7.75 -9.13 7.98
N ARG A 225 -8.98 -9.04 7.46
CA ARG A 225 -9.87 -10.20 7.34
C ARG A 225 -10.45 -10.37 5.95
N LEU A 226 -11.03 -9.31 5.38
CA LEU A 226 -11.72 -9.39 4.10
C LEU A 226 -10.74 -9.58 2.94
N ILE A 227 -9.70 -8.75 2.82
CA ILE A 227 -8.66 -8.87 1.78
C ILE A 227 -7.98 -10.25 1.81
N PRO A 228 -7.49 -10.76 2.97
CA PRO A 228 -6.88 -12.09 3.03
C PRO A 228 -7.82 -13.21 2.63
N GLN A 229 -9.08 -13.17 3.07
CA GLN A 229 -10.05 -14.22 2.77
C GLN A 229 -10.36 -14.24 1.27
N MET A 230 -10.62 -13.07 0.67
CA MET A 230 -10.84 -12.95 -0.77
C MET A 230 -9.61 -13.37 -1.57
N THR A 231 -8.40 -13.08 -1.08
CA THR A 231 -7.17 -13.55 -1.72
C THR A 231 -7.03 -15.07 -1.65
N LYS A 232 -7.34 -15.69 -0.50
CA LYS A 232 -7.33 -17.16 -0.36
C LYS A 232 -8.32 -17.82 -1.31
N VAL A 233 -9.50 -17.23 -1.48
CA VAL A 233 -10.51 -17.70 -2.44
C VAL A 233 -9.96 -17.59 -3.88
N ALA A 234 -9.45 -16.43 -4.29
CA ALA A 234 -8.91 -16.27 -5.63
C ALA A 234 -7.69 -17.15 -5.93
N LEU A 235 -6.84 -17.41 -4.94
CA LEU A 235 -5.74 -18.37 -5.04
C LEU A 235 -6.21 -19.81 -5.27
N GLN A 236 -7.38 -20.18 -4.72
CA GLN A 236 -7.96 -21.50 -4.95
C GLN A 236 -8.55 -21.61 -6.36
N THR A 237 -9.13 -20.53 -6.88
CA THR A 237 -9.80 -20.51 -8.18
C THR A 237 -8.85 -20.24 -9.37
N HIS A 238 -7.80 -19.42 -9.19
CA HIS A 238 -6.93 -18.92 -10.28
C HIS A 238 -5.42 -19.22 -10.08
N LYS A 239 -5.09 -20.28 -9.32
CA LYS A 239 -3.72 -20.60 -8.88
C LYS A 239 -2.65 -20.59 -9.99
N LYS A 240 -2.96 -21.13 -11.17
CA LYS A 240 -1.99 -21.25 -12.28
C LYS A 240 -1.61 -19.89 -12.87
N GLU A 241 -2.56 -18.96 -12.98
CA GLU A 241 -2.34 -17.64 -13.55
C GLU A 241 -1.57 -16.75 -12.58
N LEU A 242 -1.99 -16.70 -11.30
CA LEU A 242 -1.39 -15.87 -10.26
C LEU A 242 0.07 -16.26 -9.93
N MET A 243 0.42 -17.53 -10.09
CA MET A 243 1.76 -18.05 -9.81
C MET A 243 2.72 -17.97 -11.01
N SER A 244 2.24 -17.63 -12.20
CA SER A 244 3.09 -17.46 -13.38
C SER A 244 3.74 -16.07 -13.35
N GLU A 245 5.08 -16.00 -13.32
CA GLU A 245 5.79 -14.72 -13.34
C GLU A 245 7.18 -14.86 -13.93
N LYS A 246 7.62 -13.85 -14.70
CA LYS A 246 9.00 -13.73 -15.18
C LYS A 246 9.89 -13.14 -14.08
N PRO A 247 11.15 -13.60 -13.91
CA PRO A 247 12.04 -13.06 -12.87
C PRO A 247 12.28 -11.56 -13.06
N SER A 248 12.18 -10.76 -11.98
CA SER A 248 12.46 -9.32 -11.99
C SER A 248 13.44 -8.90 -10.88
N VAL A 249 14.09 -7.73 -11.06
CA VAL A 249 14.99 -7.13 -10.04
C VAL A 249 14.21 -6.75 -8.78
N ALA A 250 12.96 -6.32 -8.91
CA ALA A 250 12.07 -6.06 -7.77
C ALA A 250 11.87 -7.30 -6.90
N LYS A 251 11.66 -8.49 -7.51
CA LYS A 251 11.61 -9.77 -6.79
C LYS A 251 12.88 -10.05 -5.99
N LYS A 252 14.07 -9.76 -6.54
CA LYS A 252 15.34 -9.98 -5.84
C LYS A 252 15.53 -9.05 -4.65
N LYS A 253 15.28 -7.74 -4.81
CA LYS A 253 15.35 -6.79 -3.67
C LYS A 253 14.33 -7.16 -2.59
N PHE A 254 13.14 -7.57 -3.00
CA PHE A 254 12.07 -8.01 -2.12
C PHE A 254 12.46 -9.25 -1.30
N LEU A 255 12.91 -10.32 -1.97
CA LEU A 255 13.33 -11.55 -1.31
C LEU A 255 14.66 -11.40 -0.53
N TYR A 256 15.55 -10.49 -0.94
CA TYR A 256 16.83 -10.26 -0.26
C TYR A 256 16.67 -9.62 1.12
N ARG A 257 15.62 -8.80 1.32
CA ARG A 257 15.25 -8.28 2.65
C ARG A 257 14.50 -9.30 3.52
N LEU A 258 13.98 -10.37 2.92
CA LEU A 258 13.32 -11.48 3.62
C LEU A 258 14.19 -12.75 3.51
N LYS A 259 15.28 -12.79 4.30
CA LYS A 259 16.03 -14.04 4.46
C LYS A 259 15.15 -15.06 5.19
N ARG A 260 14.70 -16.05 4.43
CA ARG A 260 13.91 -17.19 4.91
C ARG A 260 14.51 -17.88 6.14
N THR A 261 15.84 -17.90 6.27
CA THR A 261 16.55 -18.47 7.43
C THR A 261 16.40 -17.64 8.69
N ASP A 262 16.23 -16.33 8.59
CA ASP A 262 16.04 -15.45 9.74
C ASP A 262 14.58 -15.57 10.22
N TYR A 263 13.63 -15.65 9.27
CA TYR A 263 12.21 -15.93 9.52
C TYR A 263 11.94 -17.30 10.19
N GLU A 264 12.51 -18.40 9.66
CA GLU A 264 12.28 -19.74 10.22
C GLU A 264 12.98 -19.94 11.58
N LYS A 265 14.01 -19.14 11.89
CA LYS A 265 14.79 -19.22 13.13
C LYS A 265 14.11 -18.50 14.30
N GLU A 266 13.36 -17.42 14.04
CA GLU A 266 12.62 -16.70 15.08
C GLU A 266 11.21 -17.25 15.34
N TRP A 267 10.50 -17.82 14.34
CA TRP A 267 9.05 -18.04 14.46
C TRP A 267 8.49 -19.40 14.00
N GLY A 268 9.33 -20.36 13.61
CA GLY A 268 8.89 -21.74 13.31
C GLY A 268 8.15 -21.94 11.98
N LYS A 269 7.68 -23.17 11.72
CA LYS A 269 7.26 -23.65 10.37
C LYS A 269 5.74 -23.63 10.10
N ASP A 270 4.95 -22.97 10.95
CA ASP A 270 3.50 -23.20 11.00
C ASP A 270 2.69 -22.35 10.01
N TYR A 271 2.57 -22.87 8.78
CA TYR A 271 1.65 -22.37 7.77
C TYR A 271 0.22 -22.93 8.00
N ILE A 272 -0.75 -22.06 8.34
CA ILE A 272 -2.14 -22.48 8.60
C ILE A 272 -2.89 -22.73 7.28
N LYS A 273 -3.35 -23.97 7.09
CA LYS A 273 -4.17 -24.39 5.93
C LYS A 273 -5.58 -23.78 5.97
N PRO A 274 -6.20 -23.46 4.82
CA PRO A 274 -7.54 -22.87 4.78
C PRO A 274 -8.62 -23.80 5.34
N GLY A 275 -9.46 -23.25 6.23
CA GLY A 275 -10.59 -23.90 6.88
C GLY A 275 -11.84 -24.04 5.98
N LEU A 276 -12.86 -24.73 6.50
CA LEU A 276 -14.05 -25.14 5.73
C LEU A 276 -14.82 -23.97 5.10
N GLY A 277 -14.99 -22.84 5.79
CA GLY A 277 -15.72 -21.69 5.25
C GLY A 277 -15.07 -21.05 4.02
N THR A 278 -13.73 -21.01 3.98
CA THR A 278 -12.97 -20.52 2.82
C THR A 278 -13.13 -21.45 1.61
N ARG A 279 -13.30 -22.76 1.83
CA ARG A 279 -13.52 -23.73 0.75
C ARG A 279 -14.91 -23.62 0.14
N ILE A 280 -15.92 -23.25 0.93
CA ILE A 280 -17.30 -23.09 0.46
C ILE A 280 -17.42 -21.82 -0.40
N LEU A 281 -16.82 -20.71 0.03
CA LEU A 281 -16.79 -19.45 -0.72
C LEU A 281 -16.01 -19.55 -2.04
N ALA A 282 -15.10 -20.52 -2.20
CA ALA A 282 -14.36 -20.74 -3.44
C ALA A 282 -15.12 -21.56 -4.50
N THR A 283 -16.28 -22.11 -4.16
CA THR A 283 -17.16 -22.88 -5.05
C THR A 283 -18.41 -22.13 -5.50
N ILE A 284 -18.61 -20.89 -5.04
CA ILE A 284 -19.70 -19.97 -5.45
C ILE A 284 -19.07 -18.86 -6.29
#